data_AF-A0AA38LK41-F1
#
_entry.id   AF-A0AA38LK41-F1
#
_cell.length_a   1.000
_cell.length_b   1.000
_cell.length_c   1.000
_cell.angle_alpha   90.00
_cell.angle_beta   90.00
_cell.angle_gamma   90.00
#
_symmetry.space_group_name_H-M   'P 1'
#
loop_
_entity.id
_entity.type
_entity.pdbx_description
1 polymer ?
#
loop_
_entity_poly.entity_id
_entity_poly.type
_entity_poly.pdbx_seq_one_letter_code
_entity_poly.pdbx_strand_id
1 'polypeptide(L)' 'MDQQYKWEEYLPLVEFAYNNTYHSSLKMAPFEALYGRKCRTPVSWDSVEDRVVIGPEILTEMEQQVKLIRERLKEAAD' A
#
# COMPACT_ATOMS: atom_id res chain seq x y z
N MET A 1 18.52 -25.82 -7.33
CA MET A 1 18.24 -24.37 -7.34
C MET A 1 16.73 -24.26 -7.40
N ASP A 2 16.06 -24.44 -6.26
CA ASP A 2 14.60 -24.37 -6.19
C ASP A 2 14.24 -23.14 -5.39
N GLN A 3 14.16 -22.00 -6.07
CA GLN A 3 13.42 -20.85 -5.56
C GLN A 3 11.95 -21.26 -5.61
N GLN A 4 11.46 -21.94 -4.58
CA GLN A 4 10.05 -22.24 -4.44
C GLN A 4 9.30 -20.90 -4.49
N TYR A 5 8.59 -20.66 -5.59
CA TYR A 5 7.96 -19.37 -5.86
C TYR A 5 6.97 -19.03 -4.74
N LYS A 6 7.34 -18.13 -3.83
CA LYS A 6 6.53 -17.57 -2.74
C LYS A 6 5.39 -16.67 -3.24
N TRP A 7 4.94 -16.85 -4.47
CA TRP A 7 3.98 -15.97 -5.15
C TRP A 7 2.67 -15.87 -4.36
N GLU A 8 2.24 -16.96 -3.73
CA GLU A 8 1.04 -17.02 -2.88
C GLU A 8 1.15 -16.08 -1.68
N GLU A 9 2.34 -15.94 -1.10
CA GLU A 9 2.60 -15.02 0.02
C GLU A 9 2.48 -13.55 -0.42
N TYR A 10 2.80 -13.25 -1.68
CA TYR A 10 2.76 -11.89 -2.23
C TYR A 10 1.43 -11.55 -2.91
N LEU A 11 0.59 -12.53 -3.21
CA LEU A 11 -0.69 -12.33 -3.89
C LEU A 11 -1.57 -11.26 -3.21
N PRO A 12 -1.73 -11.27 -1.86
CA PRO A 12 -2.51 -10.23 -1.19
C PRO A 12 -1.96 -8.83 -1.40
N LEU A 13 -0.63 -8.68 -1.46
CA LEU A 13 0.01 -7.38 -1.67
C LEU A 13 -0.17 -6.89 -3.11
N VAL A 14 -0.10 -7.80 -4.09
CA VAL A 14 -0.34 -7.47 -5.51
C VAL A 14 -1.79 -7.06 -5.73
N GLU A 15 -2.74 -7.81 -5.18
CA GLU A 15 -4.16 -7.48 -5.24
C GLU A 15 -4.44 -6.12 -4.58
N PHE A 16 -3.86 -5.90 -3.40
CA PHE A 16 -3.96 -4.61 -2.71
C PHE A 16 -3.41 -3.47 -3.57
N ALA A 17 -2.23 -3.62 -4.18
CA ALA A 17 -1.65 -2.59 -5.03
C ALA A 17 -2.53 -2.32 -6.26
N TYR A 18 -3.05 -3.36 -6.90
CA TYR A 18 -3.92 -3.24 -8.08
C TYR A 18 -5.23 -2.52 -7.75
N ASN A 19 -5.89 -2.88 -6.65
CA ASN A 19 -7.18 -2.31 -6.23
C ASN A 19 -7.07 -0.86 -5.75
N ASN A 20 -5.90 -0.43 -5.29
CA ASN A 20 -5.69 0.90 -4.71
C ASN A 20 -4.95 1.88 -5.63
N THR A 21 -4.49 1.42 -6.79
CA THR A 21 -3.86 2.28 -7.80
C THR A 21 -4.93 2.93 -8.68
N TYR A 22 -4.65 4.15 -9.16
CA TYR A 22 -5.52 4.86 -10.10
C TYR A 22 -5.66 4.10 -11.43
N HIS A 23 -6.89 3.85 -11.86
CA HIS A 23 -7.18 3.24 -13.17
C HIS A 23 -7.73 4.29 -14.12
N SER A 24 -7.10 4.47 -15.28
CA SER A 24 -7.46 5.51 -16.25
C SER A 24 -8.86 5.35 -16.85
N SER A 25 -9.32 4.11 -17.02
CA SER A 25 -10.68 3.79 -17.50
C SER A 25 -11.77 4.16 -16.50
N LEU A 26 -11.51 3.99 -15.20
CA LEU A 26 -12.42 4.34 -14.11
C LEU A 26 -12.27 5.80 -13.65
N LYS A 27 -11.14 6.43 -13.98
CA LYS A 27 -10.71 7.74 -13.46
C LYS A 27 -10.62 7.80 -11.92
N MET A 28 -10.45 6.65 -11.28
CA MET A 28 -10.28 6.44 -9.84
C MET A 28 -9.71 5.03 -9.60
N ALA A 29 -9.37 4.69 -8.37
CA ALA A 29 -8.99 3.32 -8.01
C ALA A 29 -10.23 2.40 -7.89
N PRO A 30 -10.13 1.10 -8.24
CA PRO A 30 -11.22 0.15 -8.04
C PRO A 30 -11.80 0.15 -6.60
N PHE A 31 -10.94 0.30 -5.58
CA PHE A 31 -11.37 0.43 -4.19
C PHE A 31 -12.24 1.68 -3.97
N GLU A 32 -11.88 2.82 -4.56
CA GLU A 32 -12.67 4.05 -4.48
C GLU A 32 -14.03 3.87 -5.14
N ALA A 33 -14.08 3.19 -6.28
CA ALA A 33 -15.34 2.89 -6.98
C ALA A 33 -16.26 1.98 -6.15
N LEU A 34 -15.70 1.00 -5.44
CA LEU A 34 -16.46 0.03 -4.65
C LEU A 34 -16.96 0.60 -3.31
N TYR A 35 -16.12 1.36 -2.61
CA TYR A 35 -16.40 1.81 -1.23
C TYR A 35 -16.72 3.31 -1.13
N GLY A 36 -16.62 4.08 -2.22
CA GLY A 36 -16.86 5.51 -2.23
C GLY A 36 -15.85 6.33 -1.41
N ARG A 37 -14.71 5.75 -1.04
CA ARG A 37 -13.65 6.40 -0.25
C ARG A 37 -12.27 5.93 -0.68
N LYS A 38 -11.25 6.77 -0.45
CA LYS A 38 -9.85 6.38 -0.61
C LYS A 38 -9.47 5.25 0.31
N CYS A 39 -8.59 4.38 -0.19
CA CYS A 39 -7.99 3.37 0.66
C CYS A 39 -7.11 4.02 1.73
N ARG A 40 -7.28 3.49 2.94
CA ARG A 40 -6.55 3.83 4.14
C ARG A 40 -5.24 3.04 4.11
N THR A 41 -4.20 3.65 3.57
CA THR A 41 -2.86 3.05 3.49
C THR A 41 -1.95 3.71 4.51
N PRO A 42 -0.85 3.06 4.93
CA PRO A 42 0.26 3.67 5.67
C PRO A 42 0.67 5.07 5.23
N VAL A 43 0.51 5.37 3.95
CA VAL A 43 0.97 6.60 3.33
C VAL A 43 -0.15 7.63 3.13
N SER A 44 -1.41 7.24 3.36
CA SER A 44 -2.61 8.06 3.13
C SER A 44 -3.49 8.20 4.38
N TRP A 45 -2.99 7.82 5.56
CA TRP A 45 -3.67 7.99 6.85
C TRP A 45 -3.58 9.43 7.35
N ASP A 46 -4.37 10.30 6.72
CA ASP A 46 -4.41 11.72 7.05
C ASP A 46 -5.48 12.04 8.13
N SER A 47 -6.38 11.11 8.45
CA SER A 47 -7.48 11.36 9.38
C SER A 47 -7.13 11.06 10.84
N VAL A 48 -7.63 11.89 11.76
CA VAL A 48 -7.47 11.69 13.22
C VAL A 48 -8.07 10.35 13.66
N GLU A 49 -9.15 9.89 13.02
CA GLU A 49 -9.75 8.58 13.29
C GLU A 49 -8.80 7.43 12.95
N ASP A 50 -8.03 7.51 11.87
CA ASP A 50 -7.07 6.47 11.50
C ASP A 50 -5.95 6.32 12.53
N ARG A 51 -5.51 7.45 13.11
CA ARG A 51 -4.48 7.48 14.16
C ARG A 51 -4.95 6.89 15.48
N VAL A 52 -6.24 7.01 15.78
CA VAL A 52 -6.84 6.44 16.99
C VAL A 52 -7.04 4.93 16.86
N VAL A 53 -7.44 4.44 15.68
CA VAL A 53 -7.75 3.01 15.46
C VAL A 53 -6.50 2.12 15.43
N ILE A 54 -5.40 2.59 14.82
CA ILE A 54 -4.19 1.78 14.61
C ILE A 54 -3.10 2.06 15.66
N GLY A 55 -3.13 3.24 16.28
CA GLY A 55 -2.14 3.66 17.27
C GLY A 55 -0.86 4.24 16.63
N PRO A 56 -0.25 5.28 17.23
CA PRO A 56 0.82 6.07 16.61
C PRO A 56 2.12 5.30 16.37
N GLU A 57 2.41 4.27 17.18
CA GLU A 57 3.61 3.45 17.08
C GLU A 57 3.62 2.61 15.79
N ILE A 58 2.50 1.94 15.49
CA ILE A 58 2.34 1.11 14.29
C ILE A 58 2.40 1.97 13.03
N LEU A 59 1.79 3.15 13.05
CA LEU A 59 1.85 4.10 11.94
C LEU A 59 3.29 4.52 11.64
N THR A 60 4.05 4.86 12.68
CA THR A 60 5.45 5.30 12.56
C THR A 60 6.32 4.19 11.95
N GLU A 61 6.16 2.95 12.41
CA GLU A 61 6.88 1.80 11.85
C GLU A 61 6.53 1.59 10.37
N MET A 62 5.24 1.62 10.02
CA MET A 62 4.82 1.42 8.62
C MET A 62 5.29 2.54 7.70
N GLU A 63 5.30 3.80 8.15
CA GLU A 63 5.87 4.93 7.40
C GLU A 63 7.36 4.73 7.12
N GLN A 64 8.13 4.25 8.12
CA GLN A 64 9.56 3.97 7.96
C GLN A 64 9.80 2.84 6.94
N GLN A 65 9.03 1.76 7.00
CA GLN A 65 9.13 0.65 6.05
C GLN A 65 8.82 1.12 4.61
N VAL A 66 7.78 1.93 4.42
CA VAL A 66 7.45 2.49 3.10
C VAL A 66 8.58 3.39 2.58
N LYS A 67 9.16 4.22 3.45
CA LYS A 67 10.27 5.09 3.08
C LYS A 67 11.47 4.28 2.61
N LEU A 68 11.84 3.24 3.36
CA LEU A 68 12.92 2.33 3.01
C LEU A 68 12.68 1.66 1.66
N ILE A 69 11.47 1.13 1.41
CA ILE A 69 11.13 0.50 0.13
C ILE A 69 11.28 1.50 -1.03
N ARG A 70 10.81 2.75 -0.86
CA ARG A 70 10.94 3.80 -1.88
C ARG A 70 12.40 4.16 -2.17
N GLU A 71 13.24 4.23 -1.15
CA GLU A 71 14.67 4.47 -1.32
C GLU A 71 15.34 3.34 -2.11
N ARG A 72 15.06 2.09 -1.73
CA ARG A 72 15.56 0.90 -2.46
C ARG A 72 15.10 0.85 -3.91
N LEU A 73 13.84 1.20 -4.18
CA LEU A 73 13.32 1.24 -5.55
C LEU A 73 13.97 2.34 -6.40
N LYS A 74 14.38 3.46 -5.80
CA LYS A 74 15.15 4.50 -6.49
C LYS A 74 16.57 4.02 -6.81
N GLU A 75 17.27 3.45 -5.82
CA GLU A 75 18.62 2.90 -6.01
C GLU A 75 18.67 1.83 -7.11
N ALA A 76 17.63 1.01 -7.26
CA ALA A 76 17.57 -0.03 -8.28
C ALA A 76 17.15 0.47 -9.68
N ALA A 77 16.66 1.71 -9.77
CA ALA A 77 16.26 2.34 -11.04
C ALA A 77 17.38 3.20 -11.66
N ASP A 78 18.43 3.50 -10.89
CA ASP A 78 19.69 4.12 -11.34
C ASP A 78 20.67 3.06 -11.86
#